data_AF-A0A811ZS02-F1
#
_entry.id   AF-A0A811ZS02-F1
#
_cell.length_a   1.000
_cell.length_b   1.000
_cell.length_c   1.000
_cell.angle_alpha   90.00
_cell.angle_beta   90.00
_cell.angle_gamma   90.00
#
_symmetry.space_group_name_H-M   'P 1'
#
loop_
_entity.id
_entity.type
_entity.pdbx_description
1 polymer ?
#
loop_
_entity_poly.entity_id
_entity_poly.type
_entity_poly.pdbx_seq_one_letter_code
_entity_poly.pdbx_strand_id
1 'polypeptide(L)'
;MPEPKADAQLLFPGCQEDGRAYQKQPTIFQNKKSVLLGETGKEKLPRYYKNISLGFKMPKEAIEGTYIDKKCPFTGNVSIRGRILSGVVTKMKMQRTIVIRGDYLHYIRKYNRFEKRHKNTKTVRFNVLRVAKAASTKKQFQKF
;
A
#
# COMPACT_ATOMS: atom_id res chain seq x y z
N MET A 1 -24.82 -38.73 -21.30
CA MET A 1 -23.95 -38.17 -20.25
C MET A 1 -22.49 -38.38 -20.65
N PRO A 2 -21.83 -37.33 -21.14
CA PRO A 2 -20.38 -37.19 -21.06
C PRO A 2 -20.00 -35.92 -20.30
N GLU A 3 -19.07 -36.06 -19.35
CA GLU A 3 -18.39 -34.98 -18.63
C GLU A 3 -17.79 -33.93 -19.59
N PRO A 4 -17.99 -32.62 -19.39
CA PRO A 4 -17.21 -31.63 -20.11
C PRO A 4 -15.82 -31.49 -19.46
N LYS A 5 -14.85 -31.87 -20.29
CA LYS A 5 -13.40 -31.66 -20.25
C LYS A 5 -12.93 -30.52 -19.35
N ALA A 6 -11.87 -30.83 -18.60
CA ALA A 6 -11.06 -29.90 -17.84
C ALA A 6 -10.74 -28.62 -18.62
N ASP A 7 -11.47 -27.55 -18.31
CA ASP A 7 -11.00 -26.20 -18.57
C ASP A 7 -9.79 -25.99 -17.68
N ALA A 8 -8.62 -25.90 -18.31
CA ALA A 8 -7.39 -25.45 -17.67
C ALA A 8 -7.66 -24.03 -17.13
N GLN A 9 -8.16 -23.97 -15.91
CA GLN A 9 -8.26 -22.75 -15.13
C GLN A 9 -6.84 -22.23 -15.03
N LEU A 10 -6.54 -21.19 -15.81
CA LEU A 10 -5.40 -20.34 -15.56
C LEU A 10 -5.55 -19.87 -14.12
N LEU A 11 -4.74 -20.47 -13.26
CA LEU A 11 -4.63 -20.13 -11.85
C LEU A 11 -4.05 -18.71 -11.80
N PHE A 12 -4.89 -17.69 -11.97
CA PHE A 12 -4.55 -16.30 -11.74
C PHE A 12 -4.54 -16.12 -10.22
N PRO A 13 -3.36 -16.00 -9.57
CA PRO A 13 -3.32 -15.83 -8.14
C PRO A 13 -3.85 -14.43 -7.82
N GLY A 14 -5.03 -14.39 -7.20
CA GLY A 14 -5.63 -13.28 -6.45
C GLY A 14 -5.07 -11.89 -6.77
N CYS A 15 -5.64 -11.25 -7.79
CA CYS A 15 -5.61 -9.80 -7.88
C CYS A 15 -7.03 -9.31 -7.62
N GLN A 16 -7.17 -8.44 -6.63
CA GLN A 16 -8.44 -7.83 -6.26
C GLN A 16 -8.91 -6.93 -7.42
N GLU A 17 -9.75 -7.48 -8.30
CA GLU A 17 -10.36 -6.84 -9.47
C GLU A 17 -11.54 -5.95 -9.02
N ASP A 18 -11.29 -4.89 -8.24
CA ASP A 18 -12.37 -4.00 -7.75
C ASP A 18 -12.92 -3.05 -8.83
N GLY A 19 -12.39 -3.09 -10.06
CA GLY A 19 -12.66 -2.11 -11.11
C GLY A 19 -13.08 -2.77 -12.43
N ARG A 20 -13.87 -2.05 -13.23
CA ARG A 20 -14.39 -2.54 -14.53
C ARG A 20 -13.33 -2.87 -15.59
N ALA A 21 -12.05 -2.55 -15.34
CA ALA A 21 -10.97 -2.70 -16.31
C ALA A 21 -9.78 -3.45 -15.70
N TYR A 22 -9.14 -4.27 -16.53
CA TYR A 22 -7.94 -5.04 -16.17
C TYR A 22 -6.83 -4.12 -15.65
N GLN A 23 -6.33 -4.41 -14.45
CA GLN A 23 -5.29 -3.63 -13.80
C GLN A 23 -3.94 -4.28 -14.09
N LYS A 24 -2.95 -3.48 -14.49
CA LYS A 24 -1.55 -3.89 -14.66
C LYS A 24 -0.57 -2.77 -14.32
N GLN A 25 0.67 -3.14 -14.03
CA GLN A 25 1.75 -2.16 -13.94
C GLN A 25 2.11 -1.69 -15.36
N PRO A 26 2.16 -0.36 -15.62
CA PRO A 26 2.45 0.16 -16.96
C PRO A 26 3.89 -0.11 -17.38
N THR A 27 4.82 -0.17 -16.42
CA THR A 27 6.25 -0.37 -16.67
C THR A 27 6.58 -1.81 -17.09
N ILE A 28 5.71 -2.78 -16.81
CA ILE A 28 6.02 -4.20 -16.99
C ILE A 28 5.18 -4.81 -18.10
N PHE A 29 5.89 -5.38 -19.06
CA PHE A 29 5.29 -6.16 -20.12
C PHE A 29 5.01 -7.60 -19.65
N GLN A 30 3.73 -7.96 -19.57
CA GLN A 30 3.28 -9.26 -19.06
C GLN A 30 3.31 -10.37 -20.13
N ASN A 31 3.13 -10.00 -21.40
CA ASN A 31 2.96 -10.97 -22.48
C ASN A 31 4.29 -11.35 -23.13
N LYS A 32 5.34 -11.55 -22.31
CA LYS A 32 6.64 -12.01 -22.80
C LYS A 32 6.52 -13.49 -23.15
N LYS A 33 6.49 -13.83 -24.44
CA LYS A 33 6.59 -15.22 -24.90
C LYS A 33 8.01 -15.71 -24.65
N SER A 34 8.20 -16.78 -23.89
CA SER A 34 9.50 -17.45 -23.77
C SER A 34 9.81 -18.13 -25.10
N VAL A 35 10.78 -17.58 -25.84
CA VAL A 35 11.23 -18.13 -27.11
C VAL A 35 12.36 -19.10 -26.78
N LEU A 36 12.00 -20.39 -26.68
CA LEU A 36 12.87 -21.57 -26.74
C LEU A 36 13.65 -21.95 -25.46
N LEU A 37 13.71 -23.27 -25.26
CA LEU A 37 14.34 -24.08 -24.20
C LEU A 37 13.65 -24.10 -22.82
N GLY A 38 12.79 -25.10 -22.68
CA GLY A 38 12.91 -26.14 -21.64
C GLY A 38 13.21 -25.67 -20.23
N GLU A 39 12.20 -25.13 -19.56
CA GLU A 39 11.78 -25.53 -18.22
C GLU A 39 10.37 -24.95 -18.02
N THR A 40 9.38 -25.82 -17.84
CA THR A 40 7.98 -25.48 -17.57
C THR A 40 7.81 -24.95 -16.15
N GLY A 41 8.60 -23.96 -15.76
CA GLY A 41 8.45 -23.19 -14.54
C GLY A 41 7.66 -21.93 -14.86
N LYS A 42 6.52 -21.73 -14.18
CA LYS A 42 5.81 -20.45 -14.17
C LYS A 42 6.70 -19.41 -13.48
N GLU A 43 7.71 -18.88 -14.17
CA GLU A 43 8.51 -17.77 -13.66
C GLU A 43 7.54 -16.63 -13.34
N LYS A 44 7.58 -16.17 -12.09
CA LYS A 44 6.74 -15.06 -11.67
C LYS A 44 7.11 -13.86 -12.54
N LEU A 45 6.10 -13.23 -13.14
CA LEU A 45 6.30 -12.00 -13.89
C LEU A 45 7.14 -11.04 -13.04
N PRO A 46 8.21 -10.43 -13.61
CA PRO A 46 9.01 -9.47 -12.85
C PRO A 46 8.09 -8.37 -12.34
N ARG A 47 8.37 -7.85 -11.14
CA ARG A 47 7.56 -6.80 -10.51
C ARG A 47 8.36 -5.50 -10.42
N TYR A 48 7.70 -4.38 -10.74
CA TYR A 48 8.33 -3.07 -10.67
C TYR A 48 8.19 -2.54 -9.25
N TYR A 49 9.33 -2.21 -8.66
CA TYR A 49 9.44 -1.53 -7.39
C TYR A 49 10.59 -0.53 -7.46
N LYS A 50 10.54 0.48 -6.60
CA LYS A 50 11.60 1.49 -6.48
C LYS A 50 11.95 1.73 -5.01
N ASN A 51 13.23 1.99 -4.78
CA ASN A 51 13.70 2.45 -3.48
C ASN A 51 13.43 3.94 -3.33
N ILE A 52 13.03 4.35 -2.14
CA ILE A 52 12.75 5.75 -1.81
C ILE A 52 14.01 6.33 -1.17
N SER A 53 14.55 7.41 -1.72
CA SER A 53 15.85 8.01 -1.35
C SER A 53 15.94 8.64 0.05
N LEU A 54 14.95 8.42 0.92
CA LEU A 54 14.83 9.04 2.26
C LEU A 54 15.16 8.06 3.40
N GLY A 55 15.93 7.00 3.13
CA GLY A 55 16.34 6.01 4.13
C GLY A 55 15.22 5.08 4.63
N PHE A 56 14.04 5.11 3.99
CA PHE A 56 12.98 4.16 4.31
C PHE A 56 13.24 2.81 3.66
N LYS A 57 13.17 1.75 4.47
CA LYS A 57 13.27 0.37 3.98
C LYS A 57 12.01 0.03 3.18
N MET A 58 12.21 -0.65 2.06
CA MET A 58 11.13 -1.19 1.26
C MET A 58 10.47 -2.38 2.00
N PRO A 59 9.12 -2.44 2.07
CA PRO A 59 8.45 -3.60 2.65
C PRO A 59 8.54 -4.80 1.72
N LYS A 60 8.71 -6.00 2.29
CA LYS A 60 8.74 -7.28 1.53
C LYS A 60 7.48 -7.47 0.68
N GLU A 61 6.33 -7.05 1.21
CA GLU A 61 5.04 -7.07 0.51
C GLU A 61 5.04 -6.24 -0.79
N ALA A 62 5.85 -5.19 -0.90
CA ALA A 62 5.95 -4.44 -2.15
C ALA A 62 6.76 -5.19 -3.23
N ILE A 63 7.74 -6.00 -2.81
CA ILE A 63 8.63 -6.78 -3.69
C ILE A 63 7.91 -8.03 -4.20
N GLU A 64 7.27 -8.76 -3.29
CA GLU A 64 6.69 -10.08 -3.58
C GLU A 64 5.17 -10.06 -3.79
N GLY A 65 4.49 -8.98 -3.36
CA GLY A 65 3.03 -8.89 -3.42
C GLY A 65 2.49 -8.76 -4.84
N THR A 66 1.24 -9.16 -5.03
CA THR A 66 0.55 -9.14 -6.35
C THR A 66 -0.34 -7.93 -6.58
N TYR A 67 -0.50 -7.03 -5.59
CA TYR A 67 -1.41 -5.88 -5.70
C TYR A 67 -0.96 -4.86 -6.76
N ILE A 68 -1.92 -4.17 -7.36
CA ILE A 68 -1.66 -3.10 -8.33
C ILE A 68 -2.25 -1.79 -7.80
N ASP A 69 -1.36 -0.85 -7.50
CA ASP A 69 -1.74 0.48 -7.04
C ASP A 69 -0.87 1.55 -7.71
N LYS A 70 -1.53 2.46 -8.44
CA LYS A 70 -0.89 3.59 -9.11
C LYS A 70 -0.38 4.64 -8.11
N LYS A 71 -1.01 4.72 -6.92
CA LYS A 71 -0.71 5.72 -5.89
C LYS A 71 0.33 5.24 -4.86
N CYS A 72 0.76 3.99 -4.94
CA CYS A 72 1.75 3.44 -4.03
C CYS A 72 3.12 4.13 -4.19
N PRO A 73 3.79 4.53 -3.10
CA PRO A 73 5.11 5.15 -3.16
C PRO A 73 6.23 4.18 -3.59
N PHE A 74 6.03 2.86 -3.50
CA PHE A 74 7.04 1.85 -3.82
C PHE A 74 6.88 1.26 -5.23
N THR A 75 5.65 1.01 -5.67
CA THR A 75 5.39 0.30 -6.95
C THR A 75 4.70 1.18 -8.01
N GLY A 76 4.30 2.40 -7.64
CA GLY A 76 3.66 3.37 -8.52
C GLY A 76 4.57 4.52 -8.94
N ASN A 77 4.01 5.47 -9.70
CA ASN A 77 4.72 6.66 -10.18
C ASN A 77 4.56 7.88 -9.24
N VAL A 78 4.62 7.67 -7.92
CA VAL A 78 4.52 8.76 -6.94
C VAL A 78 5.90 9.10 -6.37
N SER A 79 6.32 10.36 -6.50
CA SER A 79 7.51 10.89 -5.83
C SER A 79 7.16 11.49 -4.48
N ILE A 80 8.01 11.26 -3.48
CA ILE A 80 7.82 11.80 -2.13
C ILE A 80 8.59 13.10 -2.04
N ARG A 81 7.89 14.18 -1.66
CA ARG A 81 8.45 15.52 -1.53
C ARG A 81 7.74 16.29 -0.43
N GLY A 82 8.45 17.24 0.19
CA GLY A 82 7.93 18.07 1.26
C GLY A 82 8.12 17.45 2.65
N ARG A 83 7.08 17.52 3.49
CA ARG A 83 7.17 17.20 4.92
C ARG A 83 6.81 15.73 5.19
N ILE A 84 7.55 15.11 6.12
CA ILE A 84 7.21 13.80 6.68
C ILE A 84 6.48 14.03 8.00
N LEU A 85 5.27 13.46 8.13
CA LEU A 85 4.46 13.56 9.34
C LEU A 85 4.30 12.18 9.98
N SER A 86 4.34 12.14 11.30
CA SER A 86 4.00 10.97 12.11
C SER A 86 2.72 11.23 12.90
N GLY A 87 1.90 10.21 13.07
CA GLY A 87 0.69 10.29 13.89
C GLY A 87 0.04 8.94 14.08
N VAL A 88 -1.04 8.92 14.86
CA VAL A 88 -1.77 7.69 15.18
C VAL A 88 -2.91 7.50 14.18
N VAL A 89 -3.10 6.26 13.73
CA VAL A 89 -4.21 5.90 12.84
C VAL A 89 -5.53 5.91 13.64
N THR A 90 -6.51 6.72 13.21
CA THR A 90 -7.80 6.83 13.90
C THR A 90 -8.91 6.05 13.19
N LYS A 91 -9.00 6.16 11.85
CA LYS A 91 -10.06 5.53 11.06
C LYS A 91 -9.49 4.84 9.82
N MET A 92 -10.03 3.66 9.51
CA MET A 92 -9.68 2.84 8.34
C MET A 92 -10.91 2.52 7.45
N LYS A 93 -11.94 3.37 7.48
CA LYS A 93 -13.22 3.10 6.80
C LYS A 93 -13.21 3.32 5.28
N MET A 94 -12.14 3.90 4.75
CA MET A 94 -12.03 4.25 3.33
C MET A 94 -11.15 3.25 2.58
N GLN A 95 -11.45 3.03 1.30
CA GLN A 95 -10.61 2.18 0.46
C GLN A 95 -9.23 2.82 0.22
N ARG A 96 -8.16 2.07 0.48
CA ARG A 96 -6.75 2.42 0.23
C ARG A 96 -6.28 3.74 0.86
N THR A 97 -7.03 4.31 1.81
CA THR A 97 -6.73 5.58 2.49
C THR A 97 -7.04 5.47 3.98
N ILE A 98 -6.19 6.08 4.83
CA ILE A 98 -6.40 6.14 6.28
C ILE A 98 -6.58 7.58 6.76
N VAL A 99 -7.13 7.79 7.96
CA VAL A 99 -7.13 9.09 8.63
C VAL A 99 -6.17 9.05 9.81
N ILE A 100 -5.20 9.96 9.80
CA ILE A 100 -4.16 10.08 10.83
C ILE A 100 -4.47 11.29 11.70
N ARG A 101 -4.30 11.12 13.01
CA ARG A 101 -4.38 12.19 14.01
C ARG A 101 -2.97 12.56 14.49
N GLY A 102 -2.65 13.85 14.42
CA GLY A 102 -1.46 14.43 15.02
C GLY A 102 -1.83 15.26 16.23
N ASP A 103 -1.48 14.80 17.42
CA ASP A 103 -1.62 15.55 18.67
C ASP A 103 -0.41 16.45 18.87
N TYR A 104 -0.63 17.71 19.23
CA TYR A 104 0.42 18.68 19.50
C TYR A 104 0.04 19.58 20.68
N LEU A 105 1.05 20.10 21.36
CA LEU A 105 0.89 21.03 22.47
C LEU A 105 1.03 22.45 21.94
N HIS A 106 0.00 23.27 22.13
CA HIS A 106 0.01 24.68 21.77
C HIS A 106 0.30 25.54 22.99
N TYR A 107 1.33 26.40 22.91
CA TYR A 107 1.72 27.26 24.02
C TYR A 107 0.85 28.53 24.09
N ILE A 108 0.32 28.85 25.28
CA ILE A 108 -0.44 30.08 25.54
C ILE A 108 0.42 31.05 26.34
N ARG A 109 0.92 32.09 25.66
CA ARG A 109 1.86 33.08 26.24
C ARG A 109 1.29 33.86 27.42
N LYS A 110 -0.03 34.11 27.46
CA LYS A 110 -0.66 34.85 28.58
C LYS A 110 -0.59 34.10 29.91
N TYR A 111 -0.65 32.76 29.86
CA TYR A 111 -0.74 31.92 31.07
C TYR A 111 0.49 31.04 31.27
N ASN A 112 1.50 31.13 30.39
CA ASN A 112 2.69 30.28 30.38
C ASN A 112 2.38 28.78 30.49
N ARG A 113 1.28 28.32 29.87
CA ARG A 113 0.79 26.92 29.89
C ARG A 113 0.61 26.37 28.49
N PHE A 114 0.59 25.04 28.37
CA PHE A 114 0.32 24.34 27.11
C PHE A 114 -1.11 23.79 27.07
N GLU A 115 -1.75 23.90 25.91
CA GLU A 115 -3.04 23.30 25.59
C GLU A 115 -2.85 22.10 24.66
N LYS A 116 -3.49 20.96 24.94
CA LYS A 116 -3.52 19.82 24.03
C LYS A 116 -4.47 20.10 22.88
N ARG A 117 -3.94 20.15 21.66
CA ARG A 117 -4.72 20.25 20.42
C ARG A 117 -4.46 19.04 19.54
N HIS A 118 -5.40 18.77 18.65
CA HIS A 118 -5.25 17.70 17.67
C HIS A 118 -5.66 18.19 16.28
N LYS A 119 -4.98 17.68 15.26
CA LYS A 119 -5.37 17.89 13.86
C LYS A 119 -5.52 16.55 13.17
N ASN A 120 -6.67 16.36 12.55
CA ASN A 120 -6.93 15.19 11.72
C ASN A 120 -6.55 15.51 10.28
N THR A 121 -5.57 14.79 9.75
CA THR A 121 -5.12 14.91 8.36
C THR A 121 -5.62 13.73 7.56
N LYS A 122 -6.31 14.03 6.45
CA LYS A 122 -6.70 13.02 5.46
C LYS A 122 -5.46 12.67 4.63
N THR A 123 -5.15 11.38 4.54
CA THR A 123 -3.93 10.82 3.92
C THR A 123 -3.97 10.85 2.38
N VAL A 124 -4.77 11.73 1.76
CA VAL A 124 -4.83 11.83 0.28
C VAL A 124 -3.66 12.66 -0.25
N ARG A 125 -3.18 13.63 0.54
CA ARG A 125 -2.01 14.47 0.18
C ARG A 125 -0.69 13.92 0.72
N PHE A 126 -0.74 12.98 1.64
CA PHE A 126 0.44 12.36 2.25
C PHE A 126 0.35 10.86 2.02
N ASN A 127 1.41 10.24 1.52
CA ASN A 127 1.45 8.79 1.41
C ASN A 127 2.03 8.16 2.68
N VAL A 128 1.57 6.96 3.01
CA VAL A 128 2.10 6.18 4.12
C VAL A 128 3.42 5.53 3.68
N LEU A 129 4.50 5.81 4.42
CA LEU A 129 5.84 5.29 4.13
C LEU A 129 6.25 4.16 5.06
N ARG A 130 5.84 4.26 6.33
CA ARG A 130 6.17 3.28 7.36
C ARG A 130 5.05 3.23 8.39
N VAL A 131 4.70 2.02 8.80
CA VAL A 131 3.81 1.77 9.94
C VAL A 131 4.64 1.18 11.07
N ALA A 132 4.54 1.79 12.26
CA ALA A 132 5.09 1.24 13.49
C ALA A 132 3.93 0.78 14.38
N LYS A 133 3.98 -0.45 14.89
CA LYS A 133 3.06 -0.90 15.95
C LYS A 133 3.58 -0.39 17.29
N ALA A 134 2.73 0.30 18.04
CA ALA A 134 3.02 0.64 19.44
C ALA A 134 2.89 -0.61 20.32
N ALA A 135 3.72 -0.70 21.37
CA ALA A 135 3.88 -1.90 22.18
C ALA A 135 2.76 -2.16 23.22
N SER A 136 1.87 -1.19 23.51
CA SER A 136 1.03 -1.27 24.73
C SER A 136 -0.45 -0.89 24.61
N THR A 137 -0.97 -0.51 23.44
CA THR A 137 -2.40 -0.22 23.32
C THR A 137 -3.16 -1.46 22.84
N LYS A 138 -4.00 -2.03 23.71
CA LYS A 138 -4.99 -3.06 23.32
C LYS A 138 -5.73 -2.53 22.11
N LYS A 139 -5.57 -3.18 20.95
CA LYS A 139 -6.33 -2.80 19.76
C LYS A 139 -7.82 -3.01 20.07
N GLN A 140 -8.54 -1.94 20.36
CA GLN A 140 -9.99 -1.98 20.29
C GLN A 140 -10.37 -2.04 18.81
N PHE A 141 -10.31 -3.24 18.26
CA PHE A 141 -10.80 -3.55 16.94
C PHE A 141 -12.33 -3.52 17.04
N GLN A 142 -12.95 -2.36 16.80
CA GLN A 142 -14.38 -2.36 16.50
C GLN A 142 -14.54 -2.99 15.13
N LYS A 143 -14.86 -4.29 15.14
CA LYS A 143 -15.35 -5.02 13.97
C LYS A 143 -16.47 -4.21 13.33
N PHE A 144 -16.30 -3.91 12.06
CA PHE A 144 -17.40 -3.77 11.11
C PHE A 144 -17.07 -4.72 9.97
#